data_AF-A0A2E0R7L4-F1
#
_entry.id   AF-A0A2E0R7L4-F1
#
_cell.length_a   1.000
_cell.length_b   1.000
_cell.length_c   1.000
_cell.angle_alpha   90.00
_cell.angle_beta   90.00
_cell.angle_gamma   90.00
#
_symmetry.space_group_name_H-M   'P 1'
#
loop_
_entity.id
_entity.type
_entity.pdbx_description
1 polymer ?
#
loop_
_entity_poly.entity_id
_entity_poly.type
_entity_poly.pdbx_seq_one_letter_code
_entity_poly.pdbx_strand_id
1 'polypeptide(L)'
;MKKGSQLDFNFPANDLLEFPRDLGEEGWFQFYANRRDAFERLEEKFGTPLNQQVRITLHGEQAALKGLLTLNRLALPPVDADEIQLRLGGRTFLSSAIKRVERLKD
;
A
#
# COMPACT_ATOMS: atom_id res chain seq x y z
N MET A 1 42.92 4.37 -11.43
CA MET A 1 41.59 4.41 -12.07
C MET A 1 41.11 2.98 -12.25
N LYS A 2 40.23 2.48 -11.37
CA LYS A 2 39.60 1.16 -11.52
C LYS A 2 38.21 1.39 -12.11
N LYS A 3 37.99 0.92 -13.34
CA LYS A 3 36.69 0.94 -14.02
C LYS A 3 35.73 0.10 -13.20
N GLY A 4 34.62 0.70 -12.75
CA GLY A 4 33.57 -0.01 -12.04
C GLY A 4 33.00 -1.09 -12.95
N SER A 5 33.00 -2.33 -12.48
CA SER A 5 32.23 -3.41 -13.09
C SER A 5 30.76 -3.05 -12.94
N GLN A 6 30.18 -2.47 -13.99
CA GLN A 6 28.75 -2.26 -14.11
C GLN A 6 28.11 -3.65 -14.08
N LEU A 7 27.34 -3.92 -13.03
CA LEU A 7 26.50 -5.11 -12.97
C LEU A 7 25.38 -4.92 -14.00
N ASP A 8 25.51 -5.57 -15.15
CA ASP A 8 24.46 -5.59 -16.18
C ASP A 8 23.30 -6.46 -15.68
N PHE A 9 22.35 -5.83 -14.99
CA PHE A 9 21.07 -6.45 -14.70
C PHE A 9 20.22 -6.45 -15.97
N ASN A 10 20.32 -7.53 -16.75
CA ASN A 10 19.45 -7.76 -17.90
C ASN A 10 18.13 -8.35 -17.39
N PHE A 11 17.23 -7.50 -16.89
CA PHE A 11 15.85 -7.92 -16.63
C PHE A 11 15.12 -8.00 -17.97
N PRO A 12 14.71 -9.19 -18.45
CA PRO A 12 13.80 -9.24 -19.58
C PRO A 12 12.54 -8.48 -19.17
N ALA A 13 12.10 -7.54 -20.01
CA ALA A 13 10.90 -6.73 -19.79
C ALA A 13 9.59 -7.55 -19.71
N ASN A 14 9.69 -8.87 -19.61
CA ASN A 14 8.62 -9.84 -19.49
C ASN A 14 8.46 -10.38 -18.05
N ASP A 15 9.31 -10.00 -17.09
CA ASP A 15 9.00 -10.10 -15.65
C ASP A 15 7.98 -9.00 -15.24
N LEU A 16 7.06 -8.69 -16.15
CA LEU A 16 5.85 -7.95 -15.90
C LEU A 16 5.02 -8.81 -14.97
N LEU A 17 5.10 -8.55 -13.66
CA LEU A 17 4.07 -8.84 -12.65
C LEU A 17 2.91 -9.67 -13.23
N GLU A 18 3.10 -10.98 -13.34
CA GLU A 18 2.05 -11.84 -13.87
C GLU A 18 0.98 -11.93 -12.79
N PHE A 19 -0.09 -11.15 -12.96
CA PHE A 19 -1.28 -11.36 -12.16
C PHE A 19 -1.74 -12.81 -12.40
N PRO A 20 -1.94 -13.61 -11.35
CA PRO A 20 -2.38 -14.99 -11.50
C PRO A 20 -3.62 -15.03 -12.36
N ARG A 21 -3.56 -15.76 -13.48
CA ARG A 21 -4.68 -15.82 -14.44
C ARG A 21 -5.75 -16.79 -13.98
N ASP A 22 -5.39 -17.69 -13.06
CA ASP A 22 -6.27 -18.68 -12.49
C ASP A 22 -6.48 -18.46 -10.98
N LEU A 23 -7.74 -18.51 -10.54
CA LEU A 23 -8.13 -18.25 -9.15
C LEU A 23 -7.68 -19.36 -8.18
N GLY A 24 -7.22 -20.50 -8.73
CA GLY A 24 -6.71 -21.65 -8.00
C GLY A 24 -5.18 -21.70 -7.86
N GLU A 25 -4.44 -20.76 -8.46
CA GLU A 25 -2.99 -20.71 -8.34
C GLU A 25 -2.57 -20.22 -6.95
N GLU A 26 -1.51 -20.83 -6.38
CA GLU A 26 -0.97 -20.47 -5.07
C GLU A 26 -0.65 -18.97 -4.95
N GLY A 27 -0.20 -18.36 -6.04
CA GLY A 27 0.06 -16.92 -6.12
C GLY A 27 -1.19 -16.05 -5.89
N TRP A 28 -2.37 -16.52 -6.30
CA TRP A 28 -3.64 -15.81 -6.06
C TRP A 28 -4.05 -15.85 -4.59
N PHE A 29 -3.90 -17.01 -3.94
CA PHE A 29 -4.17 -17.15 -2.51
C PHE A 29 -3.21 -16.31 -1.67
N GLN A 30 -1.92 -16.32 -2.00
CA GLN A 30 -0.92 -15.48 -1.34
C GLN A 30 -1.22 -13.98 -1.53
N PHE A 31 -1.62 -13.57 -2.74
CA PHE A 31 -2.03 -12.19 -3.02
C PHE A 31 -3.20 -11.74 -2.13
N TYR A 32 -4.24 -12.58 -1.98
CA TYR A 32 -5.39 -12.26 -1.13
C TYR A 32 -5.08 -12.31 0.36
N ALA A 33 -4.25 -13.27 0.80
CA ALA A 33 -3.79 -13.36 2.18
C ALA A 33 -3.01 -12.11 2.58
N ASN A 34 -2.00 -11.73 1.78
CA ASN A 34 -1.16 -10.55 2.03
C ASN A 34 -1.99 -9.26 2.07
N ARG A 35 -3.00 -9.17 1.19
CA ARG A 35 -3.93 -8.05 1.18
C ARG A 35 -4.77 -8.02 2.45
N ARG A 36 -5.33 -9.15 2.90
CA ARG A 36 -6.12 -9.22 4.13
C ARG A 36 -5.27 -8.84 5.34
N ASP A 37 -4.06 -9.36 5.44
CA ASP A 37 -3.15 -9.07 6.55
C ASP A 37 -2.72 -7.60 6.58
N ALA A 38 -2.58 -6.97 5.41
CA ALA A 38 -2.35 -5.53 5.31
C ALA A 38 -3.57 -4.71 5.78
N PHE A 39 -4.78 -5.16 5.48
CA PHE A 39 -6.00 -4.54 5.98
C PHE A 39 -6.05 -4.62 7.51
N GLU A 40 -5.93 -5.82 8.08
CA GLU A 40 -6.00 -6.05 9.53
C GLU A 40 -4.98 -5.20 10.31
N ARG A 41 -3.72 -5.16 9.87
CA ARG A 41 -2.67 -4.33 10.50
C ARG A 41 -2.98 -2.84 10.50
N LEU A 42 -3.59 -2.34 9.43
CA LEU A 42 -3.95 -0.92 9.34
C LEU A 42 -5.18 -0.60 10.20
N GLU A 43 -6.12 -1.53 10.28
CA GLU A 43 -7.27 -1.39 11.18
C GLU A 43 -6.83 -1.39 12.64
N GLU A 44 -5.89 -2.25 13.03
CA GLU A 44 -5.29 -2.24 14.36
C GLU A 44 -4.53 -0.93 14.64
N LYS A 45 -3.71 -0.47 13.68
CA LYS A 45 -2.88 0.74 13.82
C LYS A 45 -3.71 2.01 13.95
N PHE A 46 -4.80 2.14 13.18
CA PHE A 46 -5.57 3.38 13.08
C PHE A 46 -6.97 3.29 13.69
N GLY A 47 -7.38 2.13 14.19
CA GLY A 47 -8.71 1.88 14.76
C GLY A 47 -9.86 2.13 13.77
N THR A 48 -9.57 2.16 12.47
CA THR A 48 -10.55 2.52 11.43
C THR A 48 -10.47 1.55 10.26
N PRO A 49 -11.61 0.98 9.81
CA PRO A 49 -11.64 0.12 8.64
C PRO A 49 -11.16 0.86 7.39
N LEU A 50 -10.38 0.17 6.56
CA LEU A 50 -10.08 0.66 5.21
C LEU A 50 -11.34 0.61 4.33
N ASN A 51 -11.31 1.29 3.19
CA ASN A 51 -12.45 1.54 2.30
C ASN A 51 -13.58 2.34 2.97
N GLN A 52 -13.24 3.25 3.87
CA GLN A 52 -14.20 4.16 4.50
C GLN A 52 -13.87 5.63 4.28
N GLN A 53 -14.89 6.47 4.41
CA GLN A 53 -14.71 7.92 4.42
C GLN A 53 -14.01 8.32 5.72
N VAL A 54 -12.84 8.92 5.57
CA VAL A 54 -12.04 9.40 6.69
C VAL A 54 -11.58 10.82 6.43
N ARG A 55 -11.23 11.48 7.51
CA ARG A 55 -10.40 12.67 7.51
C ARG A 55 -9.05 12.29 8.11
N ILE A 56 -7.97 12.60 7.40
CA ILE A 56 -6.61 12.37 7.89
C ILE A 56 -5.83 13.68 7.97
N THR A 57 -4.89 13.73 8.90
CA THR A 57 -3.86 14.76 8.95
C THR A 57 -2.51 14.09 8.73
N LEU A 58 -1.73 14.63 7.81
CA LEU A 58 -0.38 14.13 7.51
C LEU A 58 0.67 14.94 8.28
N HIS A 59 1.81 14.32 8.57
CA HIS A 59 2.99 15.01 9.09
C HIS A 59 3.47 16.06 8.09
N GLY A 60 3.65 17.30 8.55
CA GLY A 60 4.12 18.42 7.71
C GLY A 60 3.03 19.10 6.87
N GLU A 61 1.81 18.57 6.81
CA GLU A 61 0.68 19.25 6.15
C GLU A 61 -0.21 19.96 7.17
N GLN A 62 -0.56 21.22 6.89
CA GLN A 62 -1.48 21.99 7.74
C GLN A 62 -2.95 21.65 7.47
N ALA A 63 -3.28 21.24 6.25
CA ALA A 63 -4.64 20.92 5.85
C ALA A 63 -4.95 19.43 6.07
N ALA A 64 -6.14 19.16 6.61
CA ALA A 64 -6.65 17.80 6.68
C ALA A 64 -7.20 17.37 5.31
N LEU A 65 -6.92 16.12 4.94
CA LEU A 65 -7.45 15.51 3.72
C LEU A 65 -8.69 14.70 4.06
N LYS A 66 -9.74 14.81 3.25
CA LYS A 66 -10.98 14.03 3.39
C LYS A 66 -11.17 13.15 2.16
N GLY A 67 -11.55 11.89 2.36
CA GLY A 67 -11.93 11.00 1.27
C GLY A 67 -11.97 9.53 1.67
N LEU A 68 -12.06 8.67 0.66
CA LEU A 68 -12.02 7.22 0.83
C LEU A 68 -10.58 6.75 1.02
N LEU A 69 -10.26 6.16 2.17
CA LEU A 69 -8.93 5.61 2.43
C LEU A 69 -8.86 4.16 1.93
N THR A 70 -7.91 3.88 1.05
CA THR A 70 -7.75 2.58 0.39
C THR A 70 -6.27 2.18 0.35
N LEU A 71 -5.99 0.89 0.21
CA LEU A 71 -4.65 0.46 -0.19
C LEU A 71 -4.33 0.97 -1.59
N ASN A 72 -3.06 1.31 -1.82
CA ASN A 72 -2.62 1.55 -3.18
C ASN A 72 -2.64 0.23 -3.97
N ARG A 73 -3.58 0.09 -4.91
CA ARG A 73 -3.74 -1.13 -5.74
C ARG A 73 -2.50 -1.49 -6.55
N LEU A 74 -1.62 -0.52 -6.80
CA LEU A 74 -0.39 -0.71 -7.58
C LEU A 74 0.80 -1.15 -6.72
N ALA A 75 0.67 -1.11 -5.39
CA ALA A 75 1.74 -1.45 -4.46
C ALA A 75 1.13 -2.24 -3.29
N LEU A 76 0.96 -3.54 -3.49
CA LEU A 76 0.66 -4.42 -2.37
C LEU A 76 1.90 -4.51 -1.48
N PRO A 77 1.77 -4.22 -0.19
CA PRO A 77 2.90 -4.36 0.72
C PRO A 77 3.30 -5.83 0.80
N PRO A 78 4.61 -6.14 0.88
CA PRO A 78 5.10 -7.42 1.37
C PRO A 78 4.46 -7.79 2.71
N VAL A 79 4.45 -9.08 3.04
CA VAL A 79 3.90 -9.60 4.30
C VAL A 79 4.50 -8.86 5.50
N ASP A 80 5.79 -8.55 5.47
CA ASP A 80 6.50 -7.92 6.59
C ASP A 80 6.80 -6.42 6.38
N ALA A 81 6.03 -5.74 5.52
CA ALA A 81 6.28 -4.33 5.27
C ALA A 81 5.92 -3.46 6.48
N ASP A 82 6.93 -2.79 7.05
CA ASP A 82 6.75 -1.79 8.10
C ASP A 82 5.92 -0.58 7.62
N GLU A 83 5.99 -0.30 6.32
CA GLU A 83 5.28 0.79 5.67
C GLU A 83 4.33 0.27 4.60
N ILE A 84 3.07 0.71 4.72
CA ILE A 84 2.04 0.40 3.73
C ILE A 84 1.68 1.67 2.98
N GLN A 85 1.69 1.60 1.64
CA GLN A 85 1.28 2.72 0.82
C GLN A 85 -0.24 2.80 0.72
N LEU A 86 -0.77 3.95 1.11
CA LEU A 86 -2.19 4.25 1.17
C LEU A 86 -2.56 5.27 0.11
N ARG A 87 -3.84 5.30 -0.21
CA ARG A 87 -4.44 6.25 -1.13
C ARG A 87 -5.70 6.86 -0.53
N LEU A 88 -5.79 8.19 -0.57
CA LEU A 88 -6.99 8.95 -0.23
C LEU A 88 -7.41 9.80 -1.44
N GLY A 89 -8.51 9.41 -2.09
CA GLY A 89 -8.93 10.04 -3.35
C GLY A 89 -7.88 9.88 -4.45
N GLY A 90 -7.22 10.98 -4.85
CA GLY A 90 -6.16 11.00 -5.87
C GLY A 90 -4.73 11.01 -5.34
N ARG A 91 -4.53 11.08 -4.02
CA ARG A 91 -3.20 11.20 -3.41
C ARG A 91 -2.73 9.89 -2.81
N THR A 92 -1.43 9.63 -2.86
CA THR A 92 -0.78 8.48 -2.22
C THR A 92 0.22 8.94 -1.18
N PHE A 93 0.39 8.16 -0.11
CA PHE A 93 1.30 8.45 1.00
C PHE A 93 1.59 7.15 1.76
N LEU A 94 2.65 7.15 2.58
CA LEU A 94 2.99 6.03 3.45
C LEU A 94 2.18 6.07 4.74
N SER A 95 2.00 4.91 5.37
CA SER A 95 1.24 4.77 6.60
C SER A 95 1.82 5.62 7.75
N SER A 96 3.14 5.75 7.87
CA SER A 96 3.77 6.63 8.88
C SER A 96 3.57 8.11 8.65
N ALA A 97 3.23 8.53 7.43
CA ALA A 97 2.93 9.94 7.18
C ALA A 97 1.63 10.36 7.87
N ILE A 98 0.76 9.42 8.25
CA ILE A 98 -0.48 9.71 8.96
C ILE A 98 -0.17 10.07 10.42
N LYS A 99 -0.49 11.32 10.78
CA LYS A 99 -0.45 11.80 12.16
C LYS A 99 -1.74 11.49 12.92
N ARG A 100 -2.89 11.59 12.26
CA ARG A 100 -4.23 11.37 12.85
C ARG A 100 -5.21 10.90 11.80
N VAL A 101 -6.09 9.98 12.18
CA VAL A 101 -7.23 9.51 11.38
C VAL A 101 -8.50 9.75 12.17
N GLU A 102 -9.53 10.25 11.49
CA GLU A 102 -10.88 10.41 12.02
C GLU A 102 -11.86 9.77 11.05
N ARG A 103 -12.65 8.82 11.54
CA ARG A 103 -13.75 8.26 10.75
C ARG A 103 -14.83 9.31 10.57
N LEU A 104 -15.22 9.55 9.32
CA LEU A 104 -16.39 10.34 9.02
C LEU A 104 -17.55 9.36 8.98
N LYS A 105 -18.43 9.45 9.98
CA LYS A 105 -19.72 8.75 9.91
C LYS A 105 -20.50 9.41 8.76
N ASP A 106 -21.04 8.59 7.87
CA ASP A 106 -22.18 9.01 7.05
C ASP A 106 -23.37 9.34 7.97
#